data_AF-T1C9D3-F1
#
_entry.id   AF-T1C9D3-F1
#
_cell.length_a   1.000
_cell.length_b   1.000
_cell.length_c   1.000
_cell.angle_alpha   90.00
_cell.angle_beta   90.00
_cell.angle_gamma   90.00
#
_symmetry.space_group_name_H-M   'P 1'
#
loop_
_entity.id
_entity.type
_entity.pdbx_description
1 polymer ?
#
loop_
_entity_poly.entity_id
_entity_poly.type
_entity_poly.pdbx_seq_one_letter_code
_entity_poly.pdbx_strand_id
1 'polypeptide(L)'
;LVVLAGLADGGALGINLGVLPTPGVAVVARDRGGVGVVVSASHNPYYDNGLKVLGLGGAKLDLATEEALARALGDVAAPRHPLAGPPPVDPTAEALYVSHLRALVPDDLSSLHLVVDCANGAASHVARELFVATGARVTMLHDQPDGRNINRGCGSTDVRDVVAAVTGLGADLGLAFD
;
A
#
# COMPACT_ATOMS: atom_id res chain seq x y z
N LEU A 1 6.55 3.10 -14.18
CA LEU A 1 7.40 3.76 -15.21
C LEU A 1 6.64 4.82 -15.98
N VAL A 2 5.61 4.43 -16.74
CA VAL A 2 4.80 5.36 -17.55
C VAL A 2 4.24 6.52 -16.74
N VAL A 3 3.73 6.25 -15.53
CA VAL A 3 3.26 7.29 -14.60
C VAL A 3 4.36 8.31 -14.27
N LEU A 4 5.54 7.85 -13.86
CA LEU A 4 6.66 8.74 -13.51
C LEU A 4 7.19 9.52 -14.71
N ALA A 5 7.23 8.89 -15.90
CA ALA A 5 7.59 9.57 -17.14
C ALA A 5 6.58 10.68 -17.49
N GLY A 6 5.28 10.38 -17.40
CA GLY A 6 4.22 11.37 -17.64
C GLY A 6 4.24 12.53 -16.66
N LEU A 7 4.52 12.27 -15.37
CA LEU A 7 4.73 13.33 -14.37
C LEU A 7 5.91 14.23 -14.75
N ALA A 8 7.04 13.65 -15.15
CA ALA A 8 8.23 14.40 -15.56
C ALA A 8 7.97 15.26 -16.80
N ASP A 9 7.26 14.73 -17.80
CA ASP A 9 6.86 15.48 -19.00
C ASP A 9 5.90 16.64 -18.67
N GLY A 10 5.06 16.45 -17.64
CA GLY A 10 4.21 17.50 -17.08
C GLY A 10 4.95 18.51 -16.20
N GLY A 11 6.27 18.38 -16.02
CA GLY A 11 7.10 19.27 -15.20
C GLY A 11 7.08 18.96 -13.70
N ALA A 12 6.53 17.82 -13.29
CA ALA A 12 6.48 17.39 -11.90
C ALA A 12 7.63 16.44 -11.54
N LEU A 13 8.15 16.55 -10.31
CA LEU A 13 9.12 15.61 -9.76
C LEU A 13 8.39 14.35 -9.26
N GLY A 14 8.59 13.23 -9.94
CA GLY A 14 8.11 11.92 -9.50
C GLY A 14 9.08 11.24 -8.54
N ILE A 15 8.58 10.79 -7.39
CA ILE A 15 9.33 9.98 -6.42
C ILE A 15 8.77 8.55 -6.43
N ASN A 16 9.65 7.56 -6.53
CA ASN A 16 9.25 6.15 -6.47
C ASN A 16 9.21 5.69 -5.01
N LEU A 17 8.03 5.36 -4.50
CA LEU A 17 7.84 4.88 -3.12
C LEU A 17 7.95 3.35 -2.98
N GLY A 18 8.19 2.64 -4.08
CA GLY A 18 8.23 1.17 -4.06
C GLY A 18 6.85 0.55 -3.80
N VAL A 19 6.85 -0.60 -3.12
CA VAL A 19 5.61 -1.26 -2.66
C VAL A 19 5.24 -0.68 -1.31
N LEU A 20 4.10 0.02 -1.26
CA LEU A 20 3.62 0.67 -0.05
C LEU A 20 2.08 0.61 -0.05
N PRO A 21 1.43 0.36 1.11
CA PRO A 21 -0.02 0.44 1.18
C PRO A 21 -0.55 1.80 0.72
N THR A 22 -1.73 1.82 0.11
CA THR A 22 -2.42 3.07 -0.29
C THR A 22 -2.42 4.14 0.81
N PRO A 23 -2.76 3.83 2.07
CA PRO A 23 -2.67 4.82 3.16
C PRO A 23 -1.23 5.29 3.44
N GLY A 24 -0.21 4.46 3.22
CA GLY A 24 1.19 4.89 3.34
C GLY A 24 1.59 5.93 2.30
N VAL A 25 1.10 5.78 1.05
CA VAL A 25 1.26 6.82 0.02
C VAL A 25 0.59 8.13 0.45
N ALA A 26 -0.58 8.06 1.07
CA ALA A 26 -1.27 9.24 1.60
C ALA A 26 -0.47 9.93 2.73
N VAL A 27 0.14 9.16 3.63
CA VAL A 27 0.99 9.69 4.71
C VAL A 27 2.22 10.39 4.14
N VAL A 28 2.94 9.77 3.20
CA VAL A 28 4.10 10.37 2.54
C VAL A 28 3.71 11.63 1.77
N ALA A 29 2.59 11.61 1.04
CA ALA A 29 2.09 12.77 0.33
C ALA A 29 1.74 13.92 1.28
N ARG A 30 1.16 13.62 2.45
CA ARG A 30 0.87 14.61 3.50
C ARG A 30 2.14 15.24 4.04
N ASP A 31 3.09 14.41 4.46
CA ASP A 31 4.36 14.84 5.04
C ASP A 31 5.13 15.77 4.11
N ARG A 32 5.09 15.48 2.80
CA ARG A 32 5.87 16.20 1.78
C ARG A 32 5.09 17.29 1.05
N GLY A 33 3.83 17.53 1.41
CA GLY A 33 2.97 18.51 0.75
C GLY A 33 2.71 18.20 -0.73
N GLY A 34 2.66 16.92 -1.11
CA GLY A 34 2.51 16.45 -2.49
C GLY A 34 1.18 15.76 -2.78
N VAL A 35 1.07 15.26 -4.00
CA VAL A 35 0.02 14.33 -4.47
C VAL A 35 0.54 12.89 -4.41
N GLY A 36 -0.36 11.92 -4.32
CA GLY A 36 -0.03 10.50 -4.37
C GLY A 36 -0.57 9.85 -5.63
N VAL A 37 0.17 8.90 -6.21
CA VAL A 37 -0.37 8.02 -7.26
C VAL A 37 -0.09 6.58 -6.86
N VAL A 38 -1.16 5.78 -6.74
CA VAL A 38 -1.08 4.37 -6.37
C VAL A 38 -1.45 3.52 -7.56
N VAL A 39 -0.61 2.55 -7.88
CA VAL A 39 -0.87 1.56 -8.92
C VAL A 39 -1.29 0.25 -8.22
N SER A 40 -2.60 0.04 -8.11
CA SER A 40 -3.19 -1.11 -7.41
C SER A 40 -4.67 -1.27 -7.76
N ALA A 41 -5.14 -2.52 -7.79
CA ALA A 41 -6.55 -2.89 -7.84
C ALA A 41 -7.11 -3.40 -6.49
N SER A 42 -6.47 -3.07 -5.35
CA SER A 42 -6.92 -3.49 -4.01
C SER A 42 -7.04 -5.02 -3.91
N HIS A 43 -8.21 -5.54 -3.53
CA HIS A 43 -8.52 -6.96 -3.36
C HIS A 43 -8.67 -7.76 -4.67
N ASN A 44 -8.50 -7.13 -5.84
CA ASN A 44 -8.63 -7.84 -7.11
C ASN A 44 -7.47 -8.84 -7.34
N PRO A 45 -7.66 -9.83 -8.25
CA PRO A 45 -6.61 -10.76 -8.65
C PRO A 45 -5.41 -10.07 -9.33
N TYR A 46 -4.27 -10.77 -9.36
CA TYR A 46 -2.98 -10.24 -9.85
C TYR A 46 -2.97 -9.66 -11.28
N TYR A 47 -3.93 -10.07 -12.13
CA TYR A 47 -4.02 -9.60 -13.52
C TYR A 47 -4.75 -8.26 -13.66
N ASP A 48 -5.47 -7.82 -12.63
CA ASP A 48 -6.11 -6.52 -12.58
C ASP A 48 -5.16 -5.46 -12.01
N ASN A 49 -5.27 -4.24 -12.52
CA ASN A 49 -4.58 -3.10 -11.95
C ASN A 49 -5.40 -1.81 -12.14
N GLY A 50 -5.07 -0.79 -11.37
CA GLY A 50 -5.77 0.48 -11.40
C GLY A 50 -4.85 1.61 -10.96
N LEU A 51 -5.23 2.84 -11.29
CA LEU A 51 -4.53 4.05 -10.88
C LEU A 51 -5.43 4.84 -9.94
N LYS A 52 -4.98 5.04 -8.70
CA LYS A 52 -5.65 5.88 -7.70
C LYS A 52 -4.84 7.15 -7.51
N VAL A 53 -5.44 8.31 -7.76
CA VAL A 53 -4.79 9.60 -7.50
C VAL A 53 -5.26 10.13 -6.16
N LEU A 54 -4.31 10.53 -5.32
CA LEU A 54 -4.52 11.23 -4.06
C LEU A 54 -4.11 12.68 -4.28
N GLY A 55 -5.00 13.60 -3.92
CA GLY A 55 -4.76 15.04 -4.00
C GLY A 55 -3.68 15.52 -3.03
N LEU A 56 -3.49 16.84 -3.01
CA LEU A 56 -2.55 17.50 -2.12
C LEU A 56 -2.81 17.09 -0.67
N GLY A 57 -1.75 16.71 0.04
CA GLY A 57 -1.84 16.28 1.42
C GLY A 57 -2.31 14.82 1.59
N GLY A 58 -2.37 14.04 0.51
CA GLY A 58 -2.78 12.63 0.52
C GLY A 58 -4.31 12.42 0.63
N ALA A 59 -5.12 13.46 0.43
CA ALA A 59 -6.57 13.35 0.46
C ALA A 59 -7.12 12.68 -0.81
N LYS A 60 -8.35 12.18 -0.76
CA LYS A 60 -9.07 11.85 -2.01
C LYS A 60 -9.31 13.12 -2.81
N LEU A 61 -9.31 12.99 -4.13
CA LEU A 61 -9.70 14.09 -5.01
C LEU A 61 -11.18 14.45 -4.77
N ASP A 62 -11.51 15.73 -4.95
CA ASP A 62 -12.91 16.13 -5.05
C ASP A 62 -13.46 15.79 -6.44
N LEU A 63 -14.79 15.70 -6.54
CA LEU A 63 -15.46 15.33 -7.77
C LEU A 63 -15.13 16.27 -8.93
N ALA A 64 -15.03 17.57 -8.67
CA ALA A 64 -14.72 18.57 -9.69
C ALA A 64 -13.34 18.32 -10.32
N THR A 65 -12.35 17.96 -9.50
CA THR A 65 -11.00 17.60 -9.92
C THR A 65 -10.97 16.27 -10.67
N GLU A 66 -11.70 15.26 -10.18
CA GLU A 66 -11.82 13.97 -10.88
C GLU A 66 -12.42 14.12 -12.28
N GLU A 67 -13.49 14.88 -12.41
CA GLU A 67 -14.11 15.15 -13.71
C GLU A 67 -13.21 15.96 -14.64
N ALA A 68 -12.46 16.93 -14.10
CA ALA A 68 -11.50 17.70 -14.88
C ALA A 68 -10.37 16.82 -15.42
N LEU A 69 -9.84 15.91 -14.60
CA LEU A 69 -8.88 14.90 -15.03
C LEU A 69 -9.49 13.98 -16.10
N ALA A 70 -10.71 13.48 -15.89
CA ALA A 70 -11.38 12.60 -16.85
C ALA A 70 -11.57 13.25 -18.22
N ARG A 71 -11.94 14.54 -18.26
CA ARG A 71 -12.04 15.32 -19.51
C ARG A 71 -10.69 15.49 -20.20
N ALA A 72 -9.62 15.69 -19.43
CA ALA A 72 -8.29 15.86 -19.98
C ALA A 72 -7.71 14.57 -20.57
N LEU A 73 -8.09 13.39 -20.07
CA LEU A 73 -7.52 12.09 -20.51
C LEU A 73 -7.64 11.82 -22.01
N GLY A 74 -8.70 12.32 -22.67
CA GLY A 74 -8.94 12.08 -24.10
C GLY A 74 -7.88 12.68 -25.04
N ASP A 75 -7.18 13.73 -24.57
CA ASP A 75 -6.23 14.50 -25.38
C ASP A 75 -4.76 14.22 -25.01
N VAL A 76 -4.51 13.26 -24.12
CA VAL A 76 -3.16 12.99 -23.58
C VAL A 76 -2.43 12.00 -24.48
N ALA A 77 -1.32 12.46 -25.08
CA ALA A 77 -0.35 11.59 -25.75
C ALA A 77 0.47 10.78 -24.74
N ALA A 78 1.05 9.67 -25.20
CA ALA A 78 2.03 8.93 -24.40
C ALA A 78 3.21 9.83 -23.98
N PRO A 79 3.90 9.51 -22.87
CA PRO A 79 5.07 10.28 -22.43
C PRO A 79 6.09 10.43 -23.57
N ARG A 80 6.53 11.66 -23.81
CA ARG A 80 7.53 12.05 -24.81
C ARG A 80 8.91 11.54 -24.45
N HIS A 81 9.23 11.51 -23.15
CA HIS A 81 10.52 11.06 -22.64
C HIS A 81 10.34 9.83 -21.74
N PRO A 82 10.31 8.62 -22.31
CA PRO A 82 10.20 7.40 -21.51
C PRO A 82 11.44 7.24 -20.63
N LEU A 83 11.23 6.74 -19.41
CA LEU A 83 12.32 6.39 -18.52
C LEU A 83 12.93 5.05 -18.93
N ALA A 84 14.26 4.95 -18.89
CA ALA A 84 15.00 3.71 -19.17
C ALA A 84 14.74 2.59 -18.14
N GLY A 85 14.27 2.96 -16.95
CA GLY A 85 13.95 2.05 -15.85
C GLY A 85 13.32 2.79 -14.67
N PRO A 86 12.91 2.08 -13.62
CA PRO A 86 12.36 2.73 -12.43
C PRO A 86 13.47 3.53 -11.75
N PRO A 87 13.20 4.78 -11.33
CA PRO A 87 14.14 5.46 -10.45
C PRO A 87 14.26 4.68 -9.13
N PRO A 88 15.35 4.88 -8.38
CA PRO A 88 15.53 4.23 -7.09
C PRO A 88 14.32 4.43 -6.17
N VAL A 89 13.98 3.39 -5.42
CA VAL A 89 12.96 3.50 -4.38
C VAL A 89 13.47 4.45 -3.30
N ASP A 90 12.60 5.34 -2.85
CA ASP A 90 12.87 6.21 -1.72
C ASP A 90 13.01 5.38 -0.44
N PRO A 91 14.20 5.36 0.18
CA PRO A 91 14.47 4.49 1.33
C PRO A 91 13.75 4.96 2.61
N THR A 92 13.15 6.15 2.62
CA THR A 92 12.51 6.72 3.80
C THR A 92 11.00 6.50 3.85
N ALA A 93 10.38 6.13 2.72
CA ALA A 93 8.92 6.06 2.59
C ALA A 93 8.28 5.04 3.54
N GLU A 94 8.86 3.83 3.61
CA GLU A 94 8.39 2.76 4.47
C GLU A 94 8.53 3.12 5.95
N ALA A 95 9.73 3.56 6.36
CA ALA A 95 10.01 3.97 7.74
C ALA A 95 9.11 5.12 8.21
N LEU A 96 8.83 6.09 7.33
CA LEU A 96 7.93 7.19 7.63
C LEU A 96 6.49 6.70 7.87
N TYR A 97 6.02 5.75 7.05
CA TYR A 97 4.69 5.18 7.24
C TYR A 97 4.61 4.31 8.50
N VAL A 98 5.60 3.45 8.74
CA VAL A 98 5.66 2.62 9.96
C VAL A 98 5.71 3.50 11.21
N SER A 99 6.52 4.55 11.22
CA SER A 99 6.58 5.53 12.32
C SER A 99 5.22 6.20 12.57
N HIS A 100 4.51 6.59 11.50
CA HIS A 100 3.16 7.13 11.61
C HIS A 100 2.20 6.13 12.26
N LEU A 101 2.21 4.86 11.84
CA LEU A 101 1.38 3.83 12.44
C LEU A 101 1.75 3.54 13.89
N ARG A 102 3.05 3.52 14.22
CA ARG A 102 3.55 3.33 15.59
C ARG A 102 3.04 4.39 16.56
N ALA A 103 2.86 5.62 16.09
CA ALA A 103 2.29 6.70 16.91
C ALA A 103 0.78 6.52 17.19
N LEU A 104 0.09 5.60 16.50
CA LEU A 104 -1.36 5.36 16.61
C LEU A 104 -1.70 4.06 17.36
N VAL A 105 -0.73 3.16 17.53
CA VAL A 105 -0.93 1.83 18.13
C VAL A 105 -0.36 1.83 19.56
N PRO A 106 -0.96 1.11 20.52
CA PRO A 106 -0.38 0.96 21.85
C PRO A 106 1.05 0.42 21.82
N ASP A 107 1.89 0.91 22.74
CA ASP A 107 3.30 0.52 22.81
C ASP A 107 3.50 -0.94 23.25
N ASP A 108 2.60 -1.46 24.07
CA ASP A 108 2.67 -2.81 24.63
C ASP A 108 1.39 -3.60 24.34
N LEU A 109 1.55 -4.63 23.51
CA LEU A 109 0.56 -5.66 23.20
C LEU A 109 1.13 -7.06 23.51
N SER A 110 2.11 -7.16 24.40
CA SER A 110 2.82 -8.41 24.72
C SER A 110 1.94 -9.52 25.30
N SER A 111 0.77 -9.17 25.82
CA SER A 111 -0.25 -10.12 26.28
C SER A 111 -1.03 -10.79 25.13
N LEU A 112 -0.92 -10.28 23.90
CA LEU A 112 -1.70 -10.75 22.76
C LEU A 112 -0.88 -11.65 21.83
N HIS A 113 -1.55 -12.69 21.33
CA HIS A 113 -1.16 -13.42 20.13
C HIS A 113 -2.03 -12.98 18.95
N LEU A 114 -1.38 -12.38 17.95
CA LEU A 114 -1.99 -11.91 16.72
C LEU A 114 -1.68 -12.87 15.56
N VAL A 115 -2.68 -13.18 14.74
CA VAL A 115 -2.50 -13.76 13.41
C VAL A 115 -2.76 -12.67 12.38
N VAL A 116 -1.82 -12.44 11.46
CA VAL A 116 -1.88 -11.35 10.49
C VAL A 116 -1.74 -11.90 9.08
N ASP A 117 -2.80 -11.82 8.28
CA ASP A 117 -2.81 -12.15 6.87
C ASP A 117 -2.57 -10.89 6.02
N CYS A 118 -1.45 -10.87 5.31
CA CYS A 118 -1.04 -9.74 4.47
C CYS A 118 -1.49 -9.84 3.00
N ALA A 119 -2.29 -10.86 2.65
CA ALA A 119 -2.83 -11.10 1.31
C ALA A 119 -1.80 -11.22 0.18
N ASN A 120 -0.52 -11.44 0.52
CA ASN A 120 0.63 -11.25 -0.37
C ASN A 120 0.64 -9.88 -1.07
N GLY A 121 0.06 -8.87 -0.41
CA GLY A 121 -0.06 -7.50 -0.88
C GLY A 121 0.95 -6.57 -0.21
N ALA A 122 0.68 -5.27 -0.30
CA ALA A 122 1.60 -4.24 0.18
C ALA A 122 1.78 -4.25 1.72
N ALA A 123 0.80 -4.77 2.47
CA ALA A 123 0.92 -4.93 3.91
C ALA A 123 2.07 -5.87 4.33
N SER A 124 2.48 -6.79 3.45
CA SER A 124 3.59 -7.73 3.70
C SER A 124 4.91 -7.04 4.04
N HIS A 125 5.10 -5.80 3.56
CA HIS A 125 6.32 -5.02 3.78
C HIS A 125 6.36 -4.34 5.15
N VAL A 126 5.20 -4.00 5.73
CA VAL A 126 5.12 -3.11 6.90
C VAL A 126 4.54 -3.77 8.15
N ALA A 127 3.65 -4.76 7.97
CA ALA A 127 2.85 -5.29 9.07
C ALA A 127 3.71 -6.00 10.13
N ARG A 128 4.72 -6.77 9.70
CA ARG A 128 5.60 -7.49 10.64
C ARG A 128 6.36 -6.53 11.54
N GLU A 129 7.01 -5.52 10.99
CA GLU A 129 7.76 -4.52 11.77
C GLU A 129 6.83 -3.81 12.76
N LEU A 130 5.66 -3.39 12.29
CA LEU A 130 4.67 -2.68 13.12
C LEU A 130 4.26 -3.50 14.35
N PHE A 131 3.83 -4.75 14.16
CA PHE A 131 3.26 -5.57 15.23
C PHE A 131 4.32 -6.25 16.10
N VAL A 132 5.49 -6.61 15.57
CA VAL A 132 6.57 -7.16 16.41
C VAL A 132 7.09 -6.09 17.38
N ALA A 133 7.15 -4.83 16.95
CA ALA A 133 7.59 -3.73 17.79
C ALA A 133 6.65 -3.44 18.98
N THR A 134 5.41 -3.96 19.02
CA THR A 134 4.51 -3.83 20.18
C THR A 134 4.73 -4.93 21.22
N GLY A 135 5.64 -5.87 20.97
CA GLY A 135 5.88 -7.01 21.85
C GLY A 135 4.87 -8.15 21.70
N ALA A 136 3.83 -8.01 20.86
CA ALA A 136 2.87 -9.07 20.61
C ALA A 136 3.54 -10.34 20.06
N ARG A 137 3.00 -11.51 20.39
CA ARG A 137 3.30 -12.73 19.62
C ARG A 137 2.62 -12.58 18.27
N VAL A 138 3.35 -12.69 17.16
CA VAL A 138 2.78 -12.49 15.81
C VAL A 138 3.02 -13.71 14.94
N THR A 139 1.94 -14.24 14.37
CA THR A 139 1.97 -15.24 13.30
C THR A 139 1.56 -14.57 12.00
N MET A 140 2.50 -14.45 11.07
CA MET A 140 2.23 -13.91 9.74
C MET A 140 1.72 -15.00 8.80
N LEU A 141 0.71 -14.68 8.01
CA LEU A 141 0.19 -15.46 6.89
C LEU A 141 0.31 -14.62 5.62
N HIS A 142 0.57 -15.29 4.50
CA HIS A 142 0.57 -14.65 3.18
C HIS A 142 1.41 -13.36 3.13
N ASP A 143 2.63 -13.41 3.68
CA ASP A 143 3.57 -12.27 3.74
C ASP A 143 4.75 -12.41 2.76
N GLN A 144 4.63 -13.29 1.76
CA GLN A 144 5.69 -13.60 0.79
C GLN A 144 5.19 -13.36 -0.66
N PRO A 145 5.07 -12.09 -1.09
CA PRO A 145 4.63 -11.77 -2.44
C PRO A 145 5.59 -12.28 -3.52
N ASP A 146 5.05 -12.92 -4.56
CA ASP A 146 5.79 -13.40 -5.74
C ASP A 146 5.41 -12.65 -7.02
N GLY A 147 4.53 -11.65 -6.91
CA GLY A 147 3.99 -10.88 -8.03
C GLY A 147 2.79 -11.51 -8.74
N ARG A 148 2.36 -12.72 -8.34
CA ARG A 148 1.22 -13.47 -8.91
C ARG A 148 0.29 -14.09 -7.85
N ASN A 149 0.66 -14.01 -6.58
CA ASN A 149 -0.04 -14.61 -5.46
C ASN A 149 -0.86 -13.64 -4.60
N ILE A 150 -0.95 -12.36 -4.99
CA ILE A 150 -1.79 -11.38 -4.30
C ILE A 150 -3.26 -11.84 -4.32
N ASN A 151 -3.93 -11.74 -3.16
CA ASN A 151 -5.34 -12.10 -2.94
C ASN A 151 -5.72 -13.53 -3.35
N ARG A 152 -4.74 -14.42 -3.56
CA ARG A 152 -4.99 -15.77 -4.07
C ARG A 152 -5.39 -16.71 -2.94
N GLY A 153 -6.67 -16.70 -2.61
CA GLY A 153 -7.24 -17.54 -1.55
C GLY A 153 -6.87 -17.05 -0.15
N CYS A 154 -6.61 -15.76 0.00
CA CYS A 154 -6.15 -15.14 1.24
C CYS A 154 -6.66 -13.70 1.37
N GLY A 155 -6.37 -13.08 2.52
CA GLY A 155 -6.70 -11.68 2.78
C GLY A 155 -8.15 -11.44 3.18
N SER A 156 -8.55 -10.17 3.20
CA SER A 156 -9.84 -9.72 3.73
C SER A 156 -11.06 -10.29 3.00
N THR A 157 -10.89 -10.71 1.75
CA THR A 157 -11.95 -11.34 0.94
C THR A 157 -12.00 -12.86 1.09
N ASP A 158 -10.98 -13.48 1.66
CA ASP A 158 -10.90 -14.91 1.92
C ASP A 158 -10.21 -15.20 3.26
N VAL A 159 -11.01 -15.13 4.32
CA VAL A 159 -10.54 -15.19 5.71
C VAL A 159 -10.39 -16.62 6.26
N ARG A 160 -10.51 -17.66 5.43
CA ARG A 160 -10.52 -19.06 5.89
C ARG A 160 -9.24 -19.42 6.63
N ASP A 161 -8.10 -19.03 6.08
CA ASP A 161 -6.79 -19.34 6.65
C ASP A 161 -6.52 -18.59 7.94
N VAL A 162 -6.87 -17.29 8.03
CA VAL A 162 -6.73 -16.53 9.27
C VAL A 162 -7.63 -17.10 10.37
N VAL A 163 -8.88 -17.49 10.07
CA VAL A 163 -9.79 -18.10 11.04
C VAL A 163 -9.27 -19.45 11.53
N ALA A 164 -8.79 -20.30 10.61
CA ALA A 164 -8.21 -21.59 10.94
C ALA A 164 -6.95 -21.44 11.81
N ALA A 165 -6.07 -20.51 11.47
CA ALA A 165 -4.86 -20.25 12.25
C ALA A 165 -5.16 -19.67 13.63
N VAL A 166 -6.10 -18.73 13.76
CA VAL A 166 -6.51 -18.18 15.05
C VAL A 166 -7.01 -19.29 15.97
N THR A 167 -7.92 -20.14 15.47
CA THR A 167 -8.50 -21.23 16.28
C THR A 167 -7.47 -22.31 16.58
N GLY A 168 -6.68 -22.72 15.59
CA GLY A 168 -5.68 -23.78 15.72
C GLY A 168 -4.52 -23.41 16.65
N LEU A 169 -4.16 -22.13 16.71
CA LEU A 169 -3.06 -21.65 17.56
C LEU A 169 -3.53 -21.10 18.91
N GLY A 170 -4.84 -20.95 19.12
CA GLY A 170 -5.41 -20.27 20.28
C GLY A 170 -5.01 -18.80 20.35
N ALA A 171 -4.97 -18.12 19.19
CA ALA A 171 -4.62 -16.71 19.11
C ALA A 171 -5.79 -15.83 19.60
N ASP A 172 -5.48 -14.63 20.09
CA ASP A 172 -6.48 -13.69 20.60
C ASP A 172 -7.22 -12.95 19.48
N LEU A 173 -6.53 -12.66 18.37
CA LEU A 173 -7.08 -11.89 17.26
C LEU A 173 -6.49 -12.28 15.89
N GLY A 174 -7.34 -12.26 14.87
CA GLY A 174 -6.94 -12.36 13.47
C GLY A 174 -7.18 -11.04 12.74
N LEU A 175 -6.18 -10.59 11.97
CA LEU A 175 -6.24 -9.41 11.11
C LEU A 175 -6.00 -9.86 9.67
N ALA A 176 -6.89 -9.51 8.74
CA ALA A 176 -6.73 -9.82 7.32
C ALA A 176 -6.80 -8.53 6.48
N PHE A 177 -5.73 -8.27 5.74
CA PHE A 177 -5.60 -7.11 4.85
C PHE A 177 -5.95 -7.46 3.40
N ASP A 178 -5.98 -6.45 2.52
CA ASP A 178 -6.08 -6.59 1.05
C ASP A 178 -4.80 -6.14 0.33
#